data_AF-A0A821L454-F1
#
_entry.id   AF-A0A821L454-F1
#
_cell.length_a   1.000
_cell.length_b   1.000
_cell.length_c   1.000
_cell.angle_alpha   90.00
_cell.angle_beta   90.00
_cell.angle_gamma   90.00
#
_symmetry.space_group_name_H-M   'P 1'
#
loop_
_entity.id
_entity.type
_entity.pdbx_description
1 polymer ?
#
loop_
_entity_poly.entity_id
_entity_poly.type
_entity_poly.pdbx_seq_one_letter_code
_entity_poly.pdbx_strand_id
1 'polypeptide(L)'
;PENTWTHIAVVYGSTYGVRLYINGQFSTSSSTIGSISLQDPNVPMYIILGNMSPLGASPSISCQSGSIPISSGPFSGAIDEFRLYNRELNNQELCVLANP
;
A
#
# COMPACT_ATOMS: atom_id res chain seq x y z
N PRO A 1 15.92 -3.61 5.44
CA PRO A 1 16.84 -3.10 6.49
C PRO A 1 16.53 -1.63 6.75
N GLU A 2 16.86 -1.11 7.93
CA GLU A 2 16.73 0.34 8.16
C GLU A 2 17.65 1.12 7.22
N ASN A 3 17.17 2.27 6.76
CA ASN A 3 17.91 3.18 5.87
C ASN A 3 18.43 2.51 4.58
N THR A 4 17.64 1.62 3.97
CA THR A 4 17.93 0.99 2.67
C THR A 4 16.72 1.08 1.76
N TRP A 5 16.95 1.29 0.46
CA TRP A 5 15.89 1.25 -0.54
C TRP A 5 15.21 -0.12 -0.53
N THR A 6 13.88 -0.10 -0.42
CA THR A 6 13.04 -1.30 -0.43
C THR A 6 11.94 -1.08 -1.45
N HIS A 7 11.89 -1.92 -2.48
CA HIS A 7 10.77 -1.89 -3.41
C HIS A 7 9.56 -2.58 -2.77
N ILE A 8 8.45 -1.87 -2.69
CA ILE A 8 7.19 -2.38 -2.13
C ILE A 8 6.13 -2.30 -3.22
N ALA A 9 5.41 -3.40 -3.44
CA ALA A 9 4.26 -3.43 -4.32
C ALA A 9 3.08 -4.13 -3.65
N VAL A 10 1.89 -3.56 -3.83
CA VAL A 10 0.62 -4.15 -3.42
C VAL A 10 -0.21 -4.40 -4.68
N VAL A 11 -0.59 -5.65 -4.88
CA VAL A 11 -1.53 -6.03 -5.94
C VAL A 11 -2.88 -6.27 -5.30
N TYR A 12 -3.90 -5.60 -5.81
CA TYR A 12 -5.29 -5.74 -5.40
C TYR A 12 -6.14 -6.15 -6.60
N GLY A 13 -6.93 -7.20 -6.45
CA GLY A 13 -7.92 -7.57 -7.43
C GLY A 13 -8.64 -8.87 -7.08
N SER A 14 -9.49 -9.33 -8.00
CA SER A 14 -10.35 -10.49 -7.79
C SER A 14 -9.65 -11.83 -8.04
N THR A 15 -8.52 -11.85 -8.74
CA THR A 15 -7.82 -13.10 -9.08
C THR A 15 -7.18 -13.71 -7.85
N TYR A 16 -6.53 -12.88 -7.04
CA TYR A 16 -5.74 -13.35 -5.90
C TYR A 16 -5.95 -12.57 -4.60
N GLY A 17 -6.93 -11.67 -4.58
CA GLY A 17 -7.19 -10.80 -3.44
C GLY A 17 -6.14 -9.68 -3.33
N VAL A 18 -5.65 -9.45 -2.12
CA VAL A 18 -4.56 -8.50 -1.85
C VAL A 18 -3.26 -9.27 -1.65
N ARG A 19 -2.21 -8.87 -2.36
CA ARG A 19 -0.86 -9.44 -2.21
C ARG A 19 0.18 -8.36 -1.98
N LEU A 20 1.06 -8.61 -1.02
CA LEU A 20 2.24 -7.78 -0.75
C LEU A 20 3.48 -8.44 -1.33
N TYR A 21 4.28 -7.63 -2.02
CA TYR A 21 5.59 -8.00 -2.53
C TYR A 21 6.65 -7.05 -1.98
N ILE A 22 7.78 -7.61 -1.55
CA ILE A 22 8.94 -6.88 -1.04
C ILE A 22 10.14 -7.28 -1.88
N ASN A 23 10.83 -6.30 -2.48
CA ASN A 23 11.96 -6.52 -3.38
C ASN A 23 11.64 -7.56 -4.48
N GLY A 24 10.43 -7.48 -5.04
CA GLY A 24 9.95 -8.35 -6.13
C GLY A 24 9.53 -9.76 -5.69
N GLN A 25 9.74 -10.12 -4.43
CA GLN A 25 9.37 -11.43 -3.87
C GLN A 25 8.01 -11.36 -3.17
N PHE A 26 7.22 -12.42 -3.30
CA PHE A 26 5.95 -12.55 -2.57
C PHE A 26 6.22 -12.57 -1.06
N SER A 27 5.48 -11.75 -0.30
CA SER A 27 5.60 -11.68 1.15
C SER A 27 4.38 -12.28 1.85
N THR A 28 3.18 -11.81 1.53
CA THR A 28 1.94 -12.30 2.15
C THR A 28 0.71 -11.95 1.30
N SER A 29 -0.44 -12.54 1.63
CA SER A 29 -1.71 -12.31 0.95
C SER A 29 -2.93 -12.42 1.84
N SER A 30 -4.01 -11.74 1.45
CA SER A 30 -5.37 -11.94 1.94
C SER A 30 -6.31 -12.19 0.77
N SER A 31 -7.08 -13.28 0.81
CA SER A 31 -8.16 -13.54 -0.16
C SER A 31 -9.41 -12.69 0.12
N THR A 32 -9.56 -12.20 1.35
CA THR A 32 -10.62 -11.26 1.71
C THR A 32 -10.29 -9.89 1.13
N ILE A 33 -11.15 -9.42 0.22
CA ILE A 33 -11.09 -8.09 -0.37
C ILE A 33 -12.33 -7.30 0.01
N GLY A 34 -12.13 -6.09 0.55
CA GLY A 34 -13.18 -5.09 0.65
C GLY A 34 -13.35 -4.34 -0.67
N SER A 35 -14.48 -3.65 -0.84
CA SER A 35 -14.73 -2.78 -1.98
C SER A 35 -14.00 -1.45 -1.80
N ILE A 36 -13.21 -1.03 -2.80
CA ILE A 36 -12.73 0.35 -2.88
C ILE A 36 -13.83 1.16 -3.57
N SER A 37 -14.59 1.94 -2.80
CA SER A 37 -15.63 2.82 -3.33
C SER A 37 -15.02 4.16 -3.75
N LEU A 38 -15.05 4.44 -5.05
CA LEU A 38 -14.61 5.73 -5.63
C LEU A 38 -15.81 6.63 -5.96
N GLN A 39 -16.96 6.41 -5.30
CA GLN A 39 -18.27 6.76 -5.84
C GLN A 39 -18.79 8.17 -5.57
N ASP A 40 -18.05 9.06 -4.91
CA ASP A 40 -18.52 10.44 -4.75
C ASP A 40 -17.99 11.34 -5.88
N PRO A 41 -18.79 11.65 -6.92
CA PRO A 41 -18.37 12.49 -8.02
C PRO A 41 -18.10 13.94 -7.59
N ASN A 42 -18.52 14.34 -6.38
CA ASN A 42 -18.36 15.69 -5.86
C ASN A 42 -17.12 15.85 -4.98
N VAL A 43 -16.40 14.75 -4.70
CA VAL A 43 -15.18 14.76 -3.87
C VAL A 43 -13.99 14.42 -4.76
N PRO A 44 -13.07 15.36 -5.00
CA PRO A 44 -11.84 15.05 -5.73
C PRO A 44 -11.04 13.96 -5.01
N MET A 45 -10.54 13.00 -5.78
CA MET A 45 -9.68 11.95 -5.24
C MET A 45 -8.24 12.43 -5.21
N TYR A 46 -7.61 12.31 -4.04
CA TYR A 46 -6.20 12.63 -3.84
C TYR A 46 -5.47 11.38 -3.38
N ILE A 47 -4.23 11.21 -3.87
CA ILE A 47 -3.27 10.27 -3.29
C ILE A 47 -2.31 11.10 -2.45
N ILE A 48 -2.20 10.76 -1.17
CA ILE A 48 -1.27 11.39 -0.24
C ILE A 48 -0.16 10.38 0.04
N LEU A 49 1.08 10.78 -0.21
CA LEU A 49 2.27 9.98 0.08
C LEU A 49 3.01 10.57 1.27
N GLY A 50 3.51 9.70 2.14
CA GLY A 50 4.40 10.08 3.24
C GLY A 50 3.78 10.97 4.32
N ASN A 51 2.46 11.12 4.35
CA ASN A 51 1.77 11.86 5.39
C ASN A 51 0.49 11.11 5.79
N MET A 52 0.23 11.04 7.10
CA MET A 52 -1.10 10.72 7.61
C MET A 52 -1.74 11.99 8.17
N SER A 53 -2.25 12.84 7.29
CA SER A 53 -3.23 13.83 7.72
C SER A 53 -4.57 13.12 7.91
N PRO A 54 -5.31 13.32 9.01
CA PRO A 54 -6.63 12.72 9.13
C PRO A 54 -7.57 13.47 8.18
N LEU A 55 -7.86 12.89 7.01
CA LEU A 55 -9.09 13.24 6.27
C LEU A 55 -10.33 12.64 6.98
N GLY A 56 -10.39 12.81 8.30
CA GLY A 56 -11.27 12.12 9.23
C GLY A 56 -10.48 11.13 10.08
N ALA A 57 -10.27 11.44 11.36
CA ALA A 57 -9.89 10.41 12.32
C ALA A 57 -11.05 9.42 12.35
N SER A 58 -10.88 8.20 11.82
CA SER A 58 -11.81 7.13 12.14
C SER A 58 -11.46 6.66 13.55
N PRO A 59 -12.29 6.92 14.58
CA PRO A 59 -12.00 6.52 15.95
C PRO A 59 -11.97 4.98 16.14
N SER A 60 -12.26 4.22 15.07
CA SER A 60 -12.34 2.76 15.05
C SER A 60 -11.10 2.05 14.50
N ILE A 61 -10.06 2.76 14.05
CA ILE A 61 -8.76 2.12 13.73
C ILE A 61 -7.86 2.25 14.95
N SER A 62 -8.07 1.38 15.94
CA SER A 62 -7.12 1.18 17.03
C SER A 62 -6.15 0.06 16.64
N CYS A 63 -4.86 0.36 16.58
CA CYS A 63 -3.82 -0.65 16.44
C CYS A 63 -3.77 -1.44 17.76
N GLN A 64 -4.25 -2.69 17.75
CA GLN A 64 -4.34 -3.51 18.95
C GLN A 64 -2.95 -3.86 19.49
N SER A 65 -2.79 -3.83 20.82
CA SER A 65 -1.54 -4.21 21.50
C SER A 65 -1.06 -5.61 21.08
N GLY A 66 0.21 -5.74 20.72
CA GLY A 66 0.84 -6.98 20.22
C GLY A 66 1.11 -7.01 18.70
N SER A 67 0.64 -6.01 17.96
CA SER A 67 1.07 -5.74 16.57
C SER A 67 2.11 -4.63 16.57
N ILE A 68 3.10 -4.68 15.66
CA ILE A 68 4.14 -3.65 15.52
C ILE A 68 3.47 -2.26 15.53
N PRO A 69 3.78 -1.37 16.48
CA PRO A 69 3.09 -0.10 16.58
C PRO A 69 3.41 0.73 15.34
N ILE A 70 2.43 0.90 14.46
CA ILE A 70 2.50 1.88 13.39
C ILE A 70 2.41 3.23 14.10
N SER A 71 3.54 3.92 14.25
CA SER A 71 3.55 5.25 14.84
C SER A 71 2.74 6.18 13.93
N SER A 72 1.70 6.79 14.50
CA SER A 72 0.93 7.78 13.78
C SER A 72 1.81 9.01 13.50
N GLY A 73 2.12 9.29 12.23
CA GLY A 73 2.91 10.46 11.84
C GLY A 73 3.32 10.44 10.37
N PRO A 74 3.87 11.56 9.87
CA PRO A 74 4.45 11.59 8.54
C PRO A 74 5.58 10.56 8.41
N PHE A 75 5.72 9.99 7.23
CA PHE A 75 6.81 9.07 6.92
C PHE A 75 8.14 9.83 6.94
N SER A 76 9.04 9.43 7.84
CA SER A 76 10.39 10.00 7.93
C SER A 76 11.36 9.18 7.09
N GLY A 77 11.35 9.38 5.77
CA GLY A 77 12.25 8.73 4.84
C GLY A 77 12.14 9.31 3.43
N ALA A 78 12.69 8.60 2.45
CA ALA A 78 12.58 8.93 1.04
C ALA A 78 11.58 7.98 0.35
N ILE A 79 10.80 8.53 -0.58
CA ILE A 79 9.92 7.79 -1.48
C ILE A 79 10.36 8.16 -2.89
N ASP A 80 10.48 7.18 -3.77
CA ASP A 80 10.84 7.40 -5.16
C ASP A 80 10.05 6.44 -6.08
N GLU A 81 9.92 6.80 -7.36
CA GLU A 81 9.31 5.99 -8.41
C GLU A 81 7.90 5.46 -8.10
N PHE A 82 7.03 6.33 -7.57
CA PHE A 82 5.63 5.99 -7.30
C PHE A 82 4.86 5.69 -8.61
N ARG A 83 4.22 4.52 -8.66
CA ARG A 83 3.43 4.07 -9.82
C ARG A 83 2.08 3.50 -9.34
N LEU A 84 1.02 3.75 -10.12
CA LEU A 84 -0.32 3.20 -9.89
C LEU A 84 -0.84 2.59 -11.20
N TYR A 85 -1.42 1.40 -11.10
CA TYR A 85 -1.95 0.64 -12.24
C TYR A 85 -3.42 0.34 -12.03
N ASN A 86 -4.19 0.35 -13.12
CA ASN A 86 -5.61 -0.02 -13.14
C ASN A 86 -5.83 -1.53 -13.39
N ARG A 87 -4.81 -2.35 -13.11
CA ARG A 87 -4.83 -3.80 -13.30
C ARG A 87 -3.92 -4.50 -12.30
N GLU A 88 -4.14 -5.79 -12.12
CA GLU A 88 -3.21 -6.65 -11.41
C GLU A 88 -1.92 -6.81 -12.23
N LEU A 89 -0.77 -6.53 -11.60
CA LEU A 89 0.54 -6.85 -12.16
C LEU A 89 0.87 -8.31 -11.87
N ASN A 90 1.55 -8.97 -12.81
CA ASN A 90 2.02 -10.34 -12.61
C ASN A 90 3.41 -10.37 -11.94
N ASN A 91 3.85 -11.56 -11.51
CA ASN A 91 5.13 -11.73 -10.81
C ASN A 91 6.35 -11.30 -11.64
N GLN A 92 6.32 -11.45 -12.96
CA GLN A 92 7.45 -11.06 -13.82
C GLN A 92 7.58 -9.54 -13.88
N GLU A 93 6.46 -8.82 -14.02
CA GLU A 93 6.43 -7.36 -13.99
C GLU A 93 6.94 -6.82 -12.66
N LEU A 94 6.51 -7.42 -11.55
CA LEU A 94 6.96 -7.04 -10.21
C LEU A 94 8.45 -7.31 -9.97
N CYS A 95 8.98 -8.39 -10.54
CA CYS A 95 10.40 -8.72 -10.49
C CYS A 95 11.25 -7.66 -11.21
N VAL A 96 10.81 -7.23 -12.41
CA VAL A 96 11.47 -6.17 -13.18
C VAL A 96 11.42 -4.84 -12.43
N LEU A 97 10.25 -4.45 -11.90
CA LEU A 97 10.11 -3.19 -11.17
C LEU A 97 10.96 -3.13 -9.89
N ALA A 98 11.20 -4.27 -9.27
CA ALA A 98 12.05 -4.37 -8.08
C ALA A 98 13.55 -4.29 -8.36
N ASN A 99 13.97 -4.48 -9.62
CA ASN A 99 15.36 -4.44 -10.05
C ASN A 99 15.48 -3.50 -11.28
N PRO A 100 15.19 -2.20 -11.10
CA PRO A 100 15.21 -1.22 -12.18
C PRO A 100 16.61 -1.01 -12.77
#